data_AF-A0A849WTY3-F1
#
_entry.id   AF-A0A849WTY3-F1
#
_cell.length_a   1.000
_cell.length_b   1.000
_cell.length_c   1.000
_cell.angle_alpha   90.00
_cell.angle_beta   90.00
_cell.angle_gamma   90.00
#
_symmetry.space_group_name_H-M   'P 1'
#
loop_
_entity.id
_entity.type
_entity.pdbx_description
1 polymer ?
#
loop_
_entity_poly.entity_id
_entity_poly.type
_entity_poly.pdbx_seq_one_letter_code
_entity_poly.pdbx_strand_id
1 'polypeptide(L)'
;MKIIIYLMSFCFLLFTSACNSSSKSEDHSDSYNFSVNGCETKEHKFTGNSAEEVKNQICAALKDSRINNSCATELRYEMFKQKCSGMDWYN
;
A
#
# COMPACT_ATOMS: atom_id res chain seq x y z
N MET A 1 35.70 58.36 -14.39
CA MET A 1 36.91 57.52 -14.39
C MET A 1 36.65 56.25 -13.60
N LYS A 2 37.04 55.11 -14.18
CA LYS A 2 37.20 53.75 -13.62
C LYS A 2 35.94 53.01 -13.14
N ILE A 3 35.33 52.37 -14.14
CA ILE A 3 34.50 51.16 -14.05
C ILE A 3 35.37 50.00 -13.55
N ILE A 4 34.94 49.27 -12.53
CA ILE A 4 35.54 47.99 -12.13
C ILE A 4 34.42 46.94 -12.14
N ILE A 5 34.32 46.23 -13.27
CA ILE A 5 33.46 45.08 -13.46
C ILE A 5 34.22 43.88 -12.87
N TYR A 6 33.77 43.39 -11.72
CA TYR A 6 34.29 42.13 -11.18
C TYR A 6 33.72 40.98 -11.99
N LEU A 7 34.60 40.40 -12.80
CA LEU A 7 34.41 39.21 -13.60
C LEU A 7 34.38 37.99 -12.68
N MET A 8 33.32 37.82 -11.91
CA MET A 8 33.06 36.58 -11.18
C MET A 8 32.33 35.63 -12.12
N SER A 9 33.16 34.95 -12.92
CA SER A 9 32.83 33.71 -13.60
C SER A 9 32.37 32.69 -12.56
N PHE A 10 31.06 32.65 -12.29
CA PHE A 10 30.46 31.57 -11.55
C PHE A 10 29.96 30.55 -12.57
N CYS A 11 30.75 29.48 -12.68
CA CYS A 11 30.58 28.39 -13.61
C CYS A 11 29.14 27.86 -13.56
N PHE A 12 28.52 27.88 -14.74
CA PHE A 12 27.35 27.10 -15.10
C PHE A 12 27.60 25.63 -14.76
N LEU A 13 27.11 25.16 -13.63
CA LEU A 13 26.89 23.75 -13.39
C LEU A 13 25.39 23.52 -13.36
N LEU A 14 24.81 23.47 -14.56
CA LEU A 14 23.53 22.83 -14.80
C LEU A 14 23.68 21.34 -14.49
N PHE A 15 23.59 20.98 -13.21
CA PHE A 15 23.20 19.64 -12.82
C PHE A 15 21.69 19.52 -13.09
N THR A 16 21.32 19.37 -14.37
CA THR A 16 20.04 18.76 -14.70
C THR A 16 20.19 17.28 -14.42
N SER A 17 19.99 16.91 -13.16
CA SER A 17 19.68 15.54 -12.77
C SER A 17 18.41 15.16 -13.52
N ALA A 18 18.57 14.50 -14.66
CA ALA A 18 17.51 13.71 -15.26
C ALA A 18 17.17 12.62 -14.25
N CYS A 19 16.19 12.88 -13.39
CA CYS A 19 15.46 11.82 -12.73
C CYS A 19 14.79 11.04 -13.86
N ASN A 20 15.45 9.96 -14.29
CA ASN A 20 14.76 8.84 -14.90
C ASN A 20 13.82 8.33 -13.81
N SER A 21 12.61 8.88 -13.76
CA SER A 21 11.50 8.29 -13.03
C SER A 21 11.19 6.98 -13.74
N SER A 22 11.97 5.95 -13.43
CA SER A 22 11.53 4.59 -13.60
C SER A 22 10.30 4.50 -12.70
N SER A 23 9.13 4.68 -13.33
CA SER A 23 7.83 4.45 -12.72
C SER A 23 7.81 2.99 -12.32
N LYS A 24 8.33 2.70 -11.13
CA LYS A 24 8.11 1.44 -10.45
C LYS A 24 6.60 1.38 -10.32
N SER A 25 5.94 0.51 -11.10
CA SER A 25 4.53 0.25 -10.85
C SER A 25 4.47 -0.19 -9.40
N GLU A 26 3.79 0.59 -8.58
CA GLU A 26 3.46 0.12 -7.25
C GLU A 26 2.44 -0.98 -7.47
N ASP A 27 2.91 -2.23 -7.46
CA ASP A 27 2.03 -3.39 -7.56
C ASP A 27 1.16 -3.40 -6.31
N HIS A 28 -0.06 -2.83 -6.43
CA HIS A 28 -1.02 -2.80 -5.34
C HIS A 28 -1.60 -4.20 -5.16
N SER A 29 -1.00 -4.95 -4.23
CA SER A 29 -1.41 -6.31 -3.89
C SER A 29 -1.28 -6.59 -2.40
N ASP A 30 -2.11 -7.49 -1.89
CA ASP A 30 -2.08 -7.95 -0.50
C ASP A 30 -2.72 -9.34 -0.39
N SER A 31 -2.51 -10.03 0.71
CA SER A 31 -3.04 -11.37 0.91
C SER A 31 -3.16 -11.73 2.38
N TYR A 32 -3.99 -12.74 2.67
CA TYR A 32 -4.00 -13.38 3.97
C TYR A 32 -4.35 -14.87 3.85
N ASN A 33 -3.87 -15.65 4.81
CA ASN A 33 -4.25 -17.05 5.00
C ASN A 33 -4.09 -17.36 6.49
N PHE A 34 -5.21 -17.65 7.16
CA PHE A 34 -5.21 -18.00 8.58
C PHE A 34 -5.60 -19.46 8.78
N SER A 35 -4.94 -20.10 9.75
CA SER A 35 -5.27 -21.44 10.22
C SER A 35 -5.30 -21.45 11.75
N VAL A 36 -6.41 -21.91 12.33
CA VAL A 36 -6.58 -22.03 13.79
C VAL A 36 -7.22 -23.38 14.09
N ASN A 37 -6.52 -24.22 14.86
CA ASN A 37 -7.02 -25.54 15.29
C ASN A 37 -7.56 -26.40 14.13
N GLY A 38 -6.91 -26.36 12.96
CA GLY A 38 -7.33 -27.10 11.77
C GLY A 38 -8.47 -26.46 10.96
N CYS A 39 -8.95 -25.28 11.37
CA CYS A 39 -9.91 -24.47 10.60
C CYS A 39 -9.14 -23.44 9.76
N GLU A 40 -9.29 -23.48 8.45
CA GLU A 40 -8.54 -22.63 7.51
C GLU A 40 -9.45 -21.65 6.76
N THR A 41 -9.02 -20.39 6.64
CA THR A 41 -9.65 -19.44 5.73
C THR A 41 -9.37 -19.77 4.27
N LYS A 42 -8.28 -20.49 4.01
CA LYS A 42 -7.60 -20.61 2.70
C LYS A 42 -6.93 -19.29 2.32
N GLU A 43 -6.12 -19.37 1.26
CA GLU A 43 -5.41 -18.23 0.72
C GLU A 43 -6.37 -17.27 0.01
N HIS A 44 -6.33 -16.01 0.41
CA HIS A 44 -6.97 -14.90 -0.28
C HIS A 44 -5.90 -13.95 -0.80
N LYS A 45 -5.92 -13.65 -2.11
CA LYS A 45 -5.03 -12.71 -2.77
C LYS A 45 -5.85 -11.60 -3.42
N PHE A 46 -5.39 -10.37 -3.23
CA PHE A 46 -6.05 -9.16 -3.71
C PHE A 46 -5.07 -8.36 -4.54
N THR A 47 -5.55 -7.82 -5.65
CA THR A 47 -4.80 -6.96 -6.56
C THR A 47 -5.73 -5.86 -7.04
N GLY A 48 -5.23 -4.65 -7.20
CA GLY A 48 -6.06 -3.52 -7.64
C GLY A 48 -5.26 -2.45 -8.36
N ASN A 49 -5.96 -1.43 -8.81
CA ASN A 49 -5.38 -0.26 -9.48
C ASN A 49 -4.94 0.83 -8.48
N SER A 50 -5.26 0.66 -7.19
CA SER A 50 -4.83 1.55 -6.11
C SER A 50 -4.73 0.80 -4.77
N ALA A 51 -3.97 1.36 -3.83
CA ALA A 51 -3.90 0.85 -2.46
C ALA A 51 -5.26 0.91 -1.74
N GLU A 52 -6.09 1.90 -2.04
CA GLU A 52 -7.43 2.03 -1.46
C GLU A 52 -8.38 0.93 -1.97
N GLU A 53 -8.31 0.59 -3.26
CA GLU A 53 -9.07 -0.51 -3.83
C GLU A 53 -8.72 -1.84 -3.13
N VAL A 54 -7.41 -2.13 -3.00
CA VAL A 54 -6.94 -3.35 -2.32
C VAL A 54 -7.34 -3.36 -0.85
N LYS A 55 -7.22 -2.24 -0.14
CA LYS A 55 -7.70 -2.09 1.25
C LYS A 55 -9.19 -2.45 1.34
N ASN A 56 -10.03 -1.88 0.48
CA ASN A 56 -11.47 -2.16 0.48
C ASN A 56 -11.79 -3.64 0.24
N GLN A 57 -11.10 -4.27 -0.72
CA GLN A 57 -11.26 -5.69 -1.02
C GLN A 57 -10.89 -6.59 0.18
N ILE A 58 -9.74 -6.34 0.83
CA ILE A 58 -9.33 -7.09 2.02
C ILE A 58 -10.32 -6.90 3.16
N CYS A 59 -10.71 -5.65 3.43
CA CYS A 59 -11.58 -5.34 4.56
C CYS A 59 -12.97 -5.97 4.42
N ALA A 60 -13.51 -6.00 3.20
CA ALA A 60 -14.73 -6.75 2.90
C ALA A 60 -14.52 -8.26 3.09
N ALA A 61 -13.40 -8.79 2.58
CA ALA A 61 -13.09 -10.21 2.68
C ALA A 61 -12.91 -10.67 4.12
N LEU A 62 -12.20 -9.91 4.96
CA LEU A 62 -12.00 -10.24 6.37
C LEU A 62 -13.30 -10.35 7.14
N LYS A 63 -14.35 -9.61 6.76
CA LYS A 63 -15.68 -9.67 7.39
C LYS A 63 -16.54 -10.84 6.91
N ASP A 64 -16.39 -11.27 5.66
CA ASP A 64 -17.23 -12.32 5.07
C ASP A 64 -16.89 -13.70 5.64
N SER A 65 -17.66 -14.16 6.62
CA SER A 65 -17.47 -15.49 7.22
C SER A 65 -17.65 -16.63 6.21
N ARG A 66 -18.41 -16.47 5.13
CA ARG A 66 -18.62 -17.53 4.13
C ARG A 66 -17.34 -17.77 3.32
N ILE A 67 -16.68 -16.72 2.82
CA ILE A 67 -15.43 -16.92 2.06
C ILE A 67 -14.28 -17.43 2.94
N ASN A 68 -14.33 -17.11 4.24
CA ASN A 68 -13.34 -17.55 5.23
C ASN A 68 -13.68 -18.91 5.85
N ASN A 69 -14.65 -19.66 5.31
CA ASN A 69 -15.10 -20.96 5.83
C ASN A 69 -15.54 -20.91 7.31
N SER A 70 -16.01 -19.76 7.79
CA SER A 70 -16.31 -19.45 9.19
C SER A 70 -15.14 -19.66 10.16
N CYS A 71 -13.91 -19.64 9.63
CA CYS A 71 -12.68 -19.86 10.38
C CYS A 71 -12.04 -18.55 10.85
N ALA A 72 -11.18 -18.69 11.86
CA ALA A 72 -10.21 -17.68 12.28
C ALA A 72 -10.79 -16.27 12.54
N THR A 73 -12.02 -16.16 13.05
CA THR A 73 -12.70 -14.87 13.29
C THR A 73 -11.85 -13.87 14.07
N GLU A 74 -11.18 -14.32 15.13
CA GLU A 74 -10.32 -13.45 15.94
C GLU A 74 -9.13 -12.91 15.14
N LEU A 75 -8.43 -13.78 14.40
CA LEU A 75 -7.30 -13.36 13.56
C LEU A 75 -7.74 -12.43 12.43
N ARG A 76 -8.91 -12.69 11.84
CA ARG A 76 -9.52 -11.80 10.84
C ARG A 76 -9.83 -10.43 11.44
N TYR A 77 -10.38 -10.40 12.64
CA TYR A 77 -10.68 -9.16 13.36
C TYR A 77 -9.40 -8.38 13.72
N GLU A 78 -8.36 -9.05 14.19
CA GLU A 78 -7.06 -8.43 14.48
C GLU A 78 -6.44 -7.79 13.22
N MET A 79 -6.45 -8.51 12.10
CA MET A 79 -5.98 -7.93 10.83
C MET A 79 -6.88 -6.78 10.35
N PHE A 80 -8.19 -6.88 10.56
CA PHE A 80 -9.13 -5.82 10.21
C PHE A 80 -8.81 -4.53 10.97
N LYS A 81 -8.56 -4.60 12.29
CA LYS A 81 -8.16 -3.43 13.07
C LYS A 81 -6.89 -2.74 12.54
N GLN A 82 -5.95 -3.53 12.01
CA GLN A 82 -4.68 -3.01 11.50
C GLN A 82 -4.83 -2.37 10.10
N LYS A 83 -5.65 -2.95 9.22
CA LYS A 83 -5.73 -2.56 7.80
C LYS A 83 -6.94 -1.68 7.48
N CYS A 84 -8.02 -1.79 8.25
CA CYS A 84 -9.35 -1.26 7.91
C CYS A 84 -9.72 -0.04 8.77
N SER A 85 -8.75 0.86 8.99
CA SER A 85 -8.99 2.10 9.73
C SER A 85 -10.15 2.89 9.12
N GLY A 86 -11.08 3.32 9.99
CA GLY A 86 -12.29 4.05 9.61
C GLY A 86 -13.46 3.17 9.12
N MET A 87 -13.36 1.84 9.20
CA MET A 87 -14.45 0.91 8.86
C MET A 87 -14.97 0.16 10.08
N ASP A 88 -16.27 -0.15 10.08
CA ASP A 88 -16.90 -0.92 11.15
C ASP A 88 -16.95 -2.42 10.82
N TRP A 89 -16.60 -3.23 11.82
CA TRP A 89 -16.65 -4.70 11.71
C TRP A 89 -18.08 -5.25 11.63
N TYR A 90 -19.06 -4.58 12.27
CA TYR A 90 -20.39 -5.14 12.55
C TYR A 90 -21.53 -4.69 11.62
N ASN A 91 -21.27 -4.12 10.43
CA ASN A 91 -22.35 -3.81 9.47
C ASN A 91 -23.17 -5.04 9.07
#